data_AF-A0A8J6XQP4-F1
#
_entry.id   AF-A0A8J6XQP4-F1
#
_cell.length_a   1.000
_cell.length_b   1.000
_cell.length_c   1.000
_cell.angle_alpha   90.00
_cell.angle_beta   90.00
_cell.angle_gamma   90.00
#
_symmetry.space_group_name_H-M   'P 1'
#
loop_
_entity.id
_entity.type
_entity.pdbx_description
1 polymer ?
#
loop_
_entity_poly.entity_id
_entity_poly.type
_entity_poly.pdbx_seq_one_letter_code
_entity_poly.pdbx_strand_id
1 'polypeptide(L)'
;MNVILPRFLKSAYRREPIISVLITMGIVDALIGGVGDSWSLFAVGLGTVGITLVWRFWRSSQQRRSFPEEAVVQHYLPARSSSTSLPMLSVAKKKPPQ
;
A
#
# COMPACT_ATOMS: atom_id res chain seq x y z
N MET A 1 -19.10 13.60 -8.95
CA MET A 1 -17.80 14.25 -9.19
C MET A 1 -16.73 13.17 -9.09
N ASN A 2 -15.91 12.95 -10.12
CA ASN A 2 -15.06 11.75 -10.21
C ASN A 2 -13.82 11.85 -9.29
N VAL A 3 -14.00 11.61 -7.99
CA VAL A 3 -12.95 11.71 -6.95
C VAL A 3 -11.89 10.62 -7.03
N ILE A 4 -12.14 9.61 -7.86
CA ILE A 4 -11.29 8.43 -8.02
C ILE A 4 -10.00 8.81 -8.75
N LEU A 5 -10.13 9.52 -9.87
CA LEU A 5 -9.02 9.89 -10.75
C LEU A 5 -7.90 10.71 -10.05
N PRO A 6 -8.18 11.79 -9.29
CA PRO A 6 -7.13 12.53 -8.60
C PRO A 6 -6.47 11.72 -7.47
N ARG A 7 -7.22 10.84 -6.80
CA ARG A 7 -6.68 9.97 -5.74
C ARG A 7 -5.78 8.88 -6.30
N PHE A 8 -6.13 8.33 -7.46
CA PHE A 8 -5.29 7.37 -8.18
C PHE A 8 -4.01 8.02 -8.72
N LEU A 9 -4.09 9.23 -9.29
CA LEU A 9 -2.92 9.94 -9.78
C LEU A 9 -1.93 10.25 -8.65
N LYS A 10 -2.45 10.75 -7.52
CA LYS A 10 -1.64 11.07 -6.33
C LYS A 10 -1.03 9.83 -5.68
N SER A 11 -1.77 8.73 -5.64
CA SER A 11 -1.28 7.44 -5.11
C SER A 11 -0.24 6.80 -6.04
N ALA A 12 -0.49 6.77 -7.35
CA ALA A 12 0.41 6.21 -8.33
C ALA A 12 1.75 6.96 -8.37
N TYR A 13 1.72 8.30 -8.34
CA TYR A 13 2.93 9.12 -8.28
C TYR A 13 3.75 8.86 -7.01
N ARG A 14 3.09 8.73 -5.85
CA ARG A 14 3.78 8.56 -4.56
C ARG A 14 4.29 7.14 -4.31
N ARG A 15 3.63 6.14 -4.88
CA ARG A 15 3.94 4.71 -4.66
C ARG A 15 4.89 4.17 -5.72
N GLU A 16 4.75 4.60 -6.98
CA GLU A 16 5.47 4.05 -8.14
C GLU A 16 5.80 5.14 -9.18
N PRO A 17 6.70 6.10 -8.86
CA PRO A 17 6.99 7.24 -9.74
C PRO A 17 7.48 6.82 -11.13
N ILE A 18 8.32 5.77 -11.21
CA ILE A 18 8.89 5.27 -12.47
C ILE A 18 7.80 4.77 -13.44
N ILE A 19 6.82 4.03 -12.92
CA ILE A 19 5.72 3.50 -13.75
C ILE A 19 4.86 4.64 -14.29
N SER A 20 4.62 5.67 -13.48
CA SER A 20 3.86 6.84 -13.93
C SER A 20 4.55 7.59 -15.07
N VAL A 21 5.87 7.80 -14.97
CA VAL A 21 6.67 8.46 -16.00
C VAL A 21 6.65 7.67 -17.31
N LEU A 22 6.86 6.35 -17.23
CA LEU A 22 6.87 5.49 -18.41
C LEU A 22 5.50 5.46 -19.12
N ILE A 23 4.40 5.40 -18.36
CA ILE A 23 3.05 5.47 -18.94
C ILE A 23 2.83 6.83 -19.62
N THR A 24 3.19 7.93 -18.97
CA THR A 24 3.03 9.26 -19.59
C THR A 24 3.86 9.41 -20.85
N MET A 25 5.11 8.94 -20.84
CA MET A 25 5.98 8.99 -22.01
C MET A 25 5.42 8.16 -23.16
N GLY A 26 4.97 6.92 -22.89
CA GLY A 26 4.39 6.07 -23.92
C GLY A 26 3.06 6.59 -24.48
N ILE A 27 2.23 7.25 -23.66
CA ILE A 27 1.02 7.93 -24.14
C ILE A 27 1.40 9.09 -25.06
N VAL A 28 2.38 9.90 -24.68
CA VAL A 28 2.85 11.03 -25.49
C VAL A 28 3.42 10.54 -26.83
N ASP A 29 4.27 9.51 -26.82
CA ASP A 29 4.83 8.92 -28.05
C ASP A 29 3.76 8.32 -28.95
N ALA A 30 2.73 7.67 -28.37
CA ALA A 30 1.61 7.14 -29.13
C ALA A 30 0.76 8.26 -29.76
N LEU A 31 0.50 9.34 -29.03
CA LEU A 31 -0.25 10.49 -29.56
C LEU A 31 0.52 11.20 -30.66
N ILE A 32 1.82 11.48 -30.46
CA ILE A 32 2.68 12.07 -31.49
C ILE A 32 2.76 11.15 -32.71
N GLY A 33 2.94 9.85 -32.46
CA GLY A 33 3.03 8.84 -33.51
C GLY A 33 1.77 8.72 -34.36
N GLY A 34 0.61 8.72 -33.70
CA GLY A 34 -0.69 8.61 -34.35
C GLY A 34 -1.14 9.90 -35.07
N VAL A 35 -0.79 11.08 -34.54
CA VAL A 35 -1.09 12.36 -35.20
C VAL A 35 -0.11 12.64 -36.34
N GLY A 36 1.14 12.20 -36.21
CA GLY A 36 2.22 12.41 -37.18
C GLY A 36 2.35 11.33 -38.27
N ASP A 37 1.39 10.40 -38.37
CA ASP A 37 1.41 9.26 -39.30
C ASP A 37 2.68 8.37 -39.23
N SER A 38 3.37 8.45 -38.08
CA SER A 38 4.62 7.74 -37.84
C SER A 38 4.36 6.47 -37.05
N TRP A 39 4.16 5.38 -37.79
CA TRP A 39 3.84 4.06 -37.24
C TRP A 39 4.85 3.56 -36.19
N SER A 40 6.13 3.89 -36.36
CA SER A 40 7.19 3.50 -35.42
C SER A 40 7.00 4.15 -34.03
N LEU A 41 6.74 5.46 -33.97
CA LEU A 41 6.50 6.16 -32.70
C LEU A 41 5.22 5.67 -32.03
N PHE A 42 4.18 5.41 -32.83
CA PHE A 42 2.93 4.85 -32.33
C PHE A 42 3.13 3.47 -31.68
N ALA A 43 3.84 2.57 -32.37
CA ALA A 43 4.13 1.23 -31.87
C ALA A 43 5.05 1.25 -30.64
N VAL A 44 6.03 2.15 -30.60
CA VAL A 44 6.92 2.33 -29.43
C VAL A 44 6.14 2.85 -28.23
N GLY A 45 5.25 3.83 -28.43
CA GLY A 45 4.38 4.36 -27.38
C GLY A 45 3.46 3.29 -26.79
N LEU A 46 2.75 2.57 -27.65
CA LEU A 46 1.88 1.45 -27.27
C LEU A 46 2.65 0.31 -26.60
N GLY A 47 3.82 -0.04 -27.14
CA GLY A 47 4.70 -1.05 -26.58
C GLY A 47 5.15 -0.68 -25.17
N THR A 48 5.56 0.57 -24.96
CA THR A 48 5.98 1.08 -23.65
C THR A 48 4.83 1.03 -22.64
N VAL A 49 3.64 1.51 -23.01
CA VAL A 49 2.46 1.44 -22.13
C VAL A 49 2.05 0.00 -21.85
N GLY A 50 2.08 -0.89 -22.84
CA GLY A 50 1.74 -2.30 -22.69
C GLY A 50 2.70 -3.04 -21.75
N ILE A 51 4.00 -2.91 -21.97
CA ILE A 51 5.05 -3.56 -21.16
C ILE A 51 4.97 -3.04 -19.71
N THR A 52 4.80 -1.74 -19.52
CA THR A 52 4.70 -1.15 -18.17
C THR A 52 3.47 -1.64 -17.42
N LEU A 53 2.32 -1.80 -18.10
CA LEU A 53 1.12 -2.38 -17.49
C LEU A 53 1.32 -3.85 -17.11
N VAL A 54 1.86 -4.67 -18.02
CA VAL A 54 2.14 -6.09 -17.76
C VAL A 54 3.11 -6.22 -16.58
N TRP A 55 4.17 -5.44 -16.56
CA TRP A 55 5.15 -5.46 -15.48
C TRP A 55 4.54 -4.99 -14.14
N ARG A 56 3.74 -3.92 -14.15
CA ARG A 56 3.00 -3.46 -12.97
C ARG A 56 2.06 -4.55 -12.45
N PHE A 57 1.35 -5.24 -13.33
CA PHE A 57 0.40 -6.29 -12.96
C PHE A 57 1.13 -7.51 -12.39
N TRP A 58 2.23 -7.93 -13.00
CA TRP A 58 3.07 -9.02 -12.51
C TRP A 58 3.68 -8.68 -11.14
N ARG A 59 4.25 -7.49 -11.00
CA ARG A 59 4.81 -7.01 -9.73
C ARG A 59 3.73 -6.93 -8.64
N SER A 60 2.56 -6.39 -8.96
CA SER A 60 1.44 -6.33 -8.01
C SER A 60 0.93 -7.72 -7.63
N SER A 61 0.97 -8.69 -8.54
CA SER A 61 0.57 -10.07 -8.26
C SER A 61 1.57 -10.76 -7.33
N GLN A 62 2.86 -10.48 -7.50
CA GLN A 62 3.93 -10.94 -6.62
C GLN A 62 3.82 -10.28 -5.22
N GLN A 63 3.57 -8.97 -5.17
CA GLN A 63 3.47 -8.19 -3.94
C GLN A 63 2.23 -8.54 -3.10
N ARG A 64 1.14 -9.04 -3.73
CA ARG A 64 -0.03 -9.54 -3.00
C ARG A 64 0.27 -10.76 -2.12
N ARG A 65 1.45 -11.38 -2.24
CA ARG A 65 1.93 -12.43 -1.34
C ARG A 65 2.65 -11.91 -0.10
N SER A 66 3.05 -10.64 -0.09
CA SER A 66 3.69 -9.99 1.06
C SER A 66 2.58 -9.55 2.00
N PHE A 67 2.28 -10.44 2.96
CA PHE A 67 1.67 -10.26 4.27
C PHE A 67 0.72 -9.07 4.45
N PRO A 68 -0.50 -9.28 5.02
CA PRO A 68 -1.22 -8.13 5.56
C PRO A 68 -0.23 -7.41 6.47
N GLU A 69 0.07 -6.14 6.17
CA GLU A 69 0.70 -5.24 7.11
C GLU A 69 -0.09 -5.47 8.39
N GLU A 70 0.51 -6.19 9.34
CA GLU A 70 -0.10 -6.40 10.65
C GLU A 70 -0.31 -4.97 11.10
N ALA A 71 -1.56 -4.51 11.01
CA ALA A 71 -1.98 -3.23 11.49
C ALA A 71 -1.45 -3.25 12.90
N VAL A 72 -0.37 -2.51 13.17
CA VAL A 72 0.35 -2.55 14.43
C VAL A 72 -0.73 -2.25 15.43
N VAL A 73 -1.25 -3.30 16.06
CA VAL A 73 -2.32 -3.17 17.03
C VAL A 73 -1.56 -2.53 18.15
N GLN A 74 -1.61 -1.20 18.19
CA GLN A 74 -1.06 -0.38 19.25
C GLN A 74 -1.82 -0.85 20.48
N HIS A 75 -1.26 -1.88 21.10
CA HIS A 75 -1.72 -2.43 22.34
C HIS A 75 -1.35 -1.37 23.36
N TYR A 76 -2.29 -0.46 23.60
CA TYR A 76 -2.21 0.51 24.69
C TYR A 76 -2.11 -0.18 26.06
N LEU A 77 -2.31 -1.50 26.11
CA LEU A 77 -2.21 -2.35 27.28
C LEU A 77 -1.25 -3.51 27.00
N PRO A 78 -0.38 -3.89 27.95
CA PRO A 78 0.46 -5.08 27.80
C PRO A 78 -0.41 -6.35 27.67
N ALA A 79 0.00 -7.28 26.78
CA ALA A 79 -0.71 -8.54 26.51
C ALA A 79 -0.85 -9.46 27.74
N ARG A 80 -0.06 -9.21 28.79
CA ARG A 80 -0.25 -9.78 30.12
C ARG A 80 -0.49 -8.65 31.11
N SER A 81 -1.66 -8.67 31.73
CA SER A 81 -1.87 -8.01 33.01
C SER A 81 -1.06 -8.79 34.05
N SER A 82 0.19 -8.40 34.27
CA SER A 82 0.96 -8.80 35.44
C SER A 82 0.39 -8.09 36.66
N SER A 83 -0.80 -8.50 37.10
CA SER A 83 -1.28 -8.18 38.44
C SER A 83 -0.40 -8.94 39.42
N THR A 84 0.69 -8.31 39.88
CA THR A 84 1.34 -8.67 41.13
C THR A 84 0.22 -8.84 42.16
N SER A 85 0.11 -10.02 42.75
CA SER A 85 -0.87 -10.33 43.80
C SER A 85 -0.85 -9.18 44.79
N LEU A 86 -1.97 -8.45 44.88
CA LEU A 86 -2.09 -7.26 45.71
C LEU A 86 -1.60 -7.61 47.12
N PRO A 87 -0.71 -6.81 47.72
CA PRO A 87 -0.24 -7.07 49.07
C PRO A 87 -1.46 -7.16 49.99
N MET A 88 -1.54 -8.26 50.73
CA MET A 88 -2.64 -8.52 51.64
C MET A 88 -2.63 -7.41 52.69
N LEU A 89 -3.61 -6.49 52.61
CA LEU A 89 -3.86 -5.48 53.64
C LEU A 89 -4.13 -6.25 54.93
N SER A 90 -3.14 -6.30 55.81
CA SER A 90 -3.30 -6.83 57.14
C SER A 90 -4.28 -5.93 57.88
N VAL A 91 -5.56 -6.29 57.84
CA VAL A 91 -6.52 -5.73 58.77
C VAL A 91 -6.13 -6.30 60.12
N ALA A 92 -5.35 -5.53 60.88
CA ALA A 92 -5.06 -5.78 62.27
C ALA A 92 -6.37 -5.64 63.08
N LYS A 93 -7.24 -6.65 62.97
CA LYS A 93 -8.38 -7.03 63.83
C LYS A 93 -9.46 -7.71 63.00
N LYS A 94 -9.40 -9.04 62.87
CA LYS A 94 -10.43 -9.96 63.34
C LYS A 94 -10.05 -11.38 62.94
N LYS A 95 -10.20 -12.30 63.90
CA LYS A 95 -9.83 -13.72 63.84
C LYS A 95 -10.35 -14.42 62.57
N PRO A 96 -9.59 -15.37 61.99
CA PRO A 96 -10.13 -16.27 60.97
C PRO A 96 -11.18 -17.21 61.59
N PRO A 97 -12.27 -17.54 60.87
CA PRO A 97 -13.18 -18.62 61.26
C PRO A 97 -12.48 -19.98 61.10
N GLN A 98 -12.75 -20.88 62.04
CA GLN A 98 -12.27 -22.27 62.04
C GLN A 98 -12.98 -23.11 60.99
#